data_AF-A0AAD1ENB9-F1
#
_entry.id   AF-A0AAD1ENB9-F1
#
_cell.length_a   1.000
_cell.length_b   1.000
_cell.length_c   1.000
_cell.angle_alpha   90.00
_cell.angle_beta   90.00
_cell.angle_gamma   90.00
#
_symmetry.space_group_name_H-M   'P 1'
#
loop_
_entity.id
_entity.type
_entity.pdbx_description
1 polymer ?
#
loop_
_entity_poly.entity_id
_entity_poly.type
_entity_poly.pdbx_seq_one_letter_code
_entity_poly.pdbx_strand_id
1 'polypeptide(L)'
;MERTTTAVMAEIAAAIDEFRELAWVQDDRARSNAAIWLDQLFAEVTTRRDLRRAAAEALQLWGGMGSFSDVCCTHVDHAVERLRRALRAAQSWLLREG
;
A
#
# COMPACT_ATOMS: atom_id res chain seq x y z
N MET A 1 -0.09 10.66 20.27
CA MET A 1 1.22 10.08 19.92
C MET A 1 1.46 10.33 18.46
N GLU A 2 2.36 11.25 18.14
CA GLU A 2 2.84 11.47 16.77
C GLU A 2 3.54 10.19 16.30
N ARG A 3 2.96 9.48 15.32
CA ARG A 3 3.69 8.43 14.61
C ARG A 3 4.70 9.11 13.70
N THR A 4 5.99 8.84 13.90
CA THR A 4 7.06 9.35 13.05
C THR A 4 6.93 8.79 11.62
N THR A 5 7.47 9.49 10.62
CA THR A 5 7.48 9.02 9.22
C THR A 5 8.05 7.60 9.10
N THR A 6 9.07 7.26 9.90
CA THR A 6 9.65 5.91 9.98
C THR A 6 8.64 4.86 10.44
N ALA A 7 7.81 5.15 11.45
CA ALA A 7 6.80 4.21 11.93
C ALA A 7 5.73 3.95 10.85
N VAL A 8 5.32 4.98 10.11
CA VAL A 8 4.38 4.84 9.00
C VAL A 8 4.98 4.03 7.85
N MET A 9 6.26 4.23 7.51
CA MET A 9 6.93 3.43 6.49
C MET A 9 7.06 1.96 6.91
N ALA A 10 7.38 1.68 8.17
CA ALA A 10 7.44 0.32 8.69
C ALA A 10 6.06 -0.37 8.63
N GLU A 11 4.98 0.33 8.98
CA GLU A 11 3.61 -0.19 8.85
C GLU A 11 3.24 -0.48 7.39
N ILE A 12 3.64 0.37 6.44
CA ILE A 12 3.40 0.17 5.00
C ILE A 12 4.22 -1.01 4.47
N ALA A 13 5.50 -1.10 4.80
CA ALA A 13 6.36 -2.21 4.38
C ALA A 13 5.83 -3.56 4.89
N ALA A 14 5.43 -3.62 6.16
CA ALA A 14 4.81 -4.82 6.73
C ALA A 14 3.51 -5.21 6.01
N ALA A 15 2.67 -4.23 5.65
CA ALA A 15 1.44 -4.49 4.90
C ALA A 15 1.71 -4.96 3.46
N ILE A 16 2.77 -4.48 2.81
CA ILE A 16 3.20 -4.93 1.47
C ILE A 16 3.73 -6.37 1.53
N ASP A 17 4.50 -6.71 2.57
CA ASP A 17 5.04 -8.05 2.76
C ASP A 17 3.92 -9.09 3.01
N GLU A 18 2.98 -8.77 3.91
CA GLU A 18 1.77 -9.57 4.16
C GLU A 18 0.95 -9.75 2.87
N PHE A 19 0.82 -8.69 2.07
CA PHE A 19 0.12 -8.74 0.78
C PHE A 19 0.86 -9.60 -0.25
N ARG A 20 2.20 -9.54 -0.31
CA ARG A 20 3.04 -10.37 -1.20
C ARG A 20 2.91 -11.85 -0.85
N GLU A 21 3.01 -12.19 0.43
CA GLU A 21 2.90 -13.57 0.92
C GLU A 21 1.54 -14.17 0.53
N LEU A 22 0.45 -13.45 0.78
CA LEU A 22 -0.91 -13.90 0.45
C LEU A 22 -1.14 -14.04 -1.06
N ALA A 23 -0.57 -13.15 -1.87
CA ALA A 23 -0.62 -13.26 -3.32
C ALA A 23 0.12 -14.51 -3.82
N TRP A 24 1.26 -14.83 -3.20
CA TRP A 24 2.04 -16.02 -3.54
C TRP A 24 1.32 -17.32 -3.17
N VAL A 25 0.71 -17.38 -1.98
CA VAL A 25 -0.08 -18.55 -1.53
C VAL A 25 -1.26 -18.83 -2.47
N GLN A 26 -1.82 -17.81 -3.11
CA GLN A 26 -2.97 -17.94 -4.01
C GLN A 26 -2.60 -18.05 -5.50
N ASP A 27 -1.30 -18.12 -5.82
CA ASP A 27 -0.77 -18.06 -7.20
C ASP A 27 -1.33 -16.87 -8.00
N ASP A 28 -1.62 -15.77 -7.31
CA ASP A 28 -2.23 -14.58 -7.90
C ASP A 28 -1.14 -13.67 -8.46
N ARG A 29 -0.70 -13.99 -9.69
CA ARG A 29 0.40 -13.30 -10.37
C ARG A 29 0.14 -11.79 -10.52
N ALA A 30 -1.10 -11.38 -10.73
CA ALA A 30 -1.45 -9.97 -10.84
C ALA A 30 -1.16 -9.24 -9.53
N ARG A 31 -1.55 -9.84 -8.41
CA ARG A 31 -1.29 -9.29 -7.08
C ARG A 31 0.17 -9.39 -6.66
N SER A 32 0.88 -10.46 -7.00
CA SER A 32 2.32 -10.55 -6.75
C SER A 32 3.10 -9.46 -7.49
N ASN A 33 2.76 -9.19 -8.75
CA ASN A 33 3.36 -8.10 -9.52
C ASN A 33 3.06 -6.73 -8.91
N ALA A 34 1.83 -6.50 -8.44
CA ALA A 34 1.49 -5.28 -7.73
C ALA A 34 2.27 -5.12 -6.41
N ALA A 35 2.49 -6.21 -5.67
CA ALA A 35 3.29 -6.18 -4.45
C ALA A 35 4.76 -5.84 -4.74
N ILE A 36 5.31 -6.34 -5.85
CA ILE A 36 6.67 -5.99 -6.32
C ILE A 36 6.73 -4.51 -6.70
N TRP A 37 5.74 -4.01 -7.43
CA TRP A 37 5.69 -2.60 -7.81
C TRP A 37 5.56 -1.67 -6.59
N LEU A 38 4.73 -2.03 -5.61
CA LEU A 38 4.59 -1.27 -4.35
C LEU A 38 5.92 -1.23 -3.57
N ASP A 39 6.60 -2.37 -3.45
CA ASP A 39 7.89 -2.47 -2.77
C ASP A 39 8.94 -1.54 -3.41
N GLN A 40 9.00 -1.50 -4.75
CA GLN A 40 9.87 -0.57 -5.48
C GLN A 40 9.47 0.90 -5.26
N LEU A 41 8.17 1.21 -5.32
CA LEU A 41 7.66 2.57 -5.14
C LEU A 41 8.01 3.14 -3.75
N PHE A 42 7.94 2.31 -2.70
CA PHE A 42 8.25 2.74 -1.33
C PHE A 42 9.74 2.65 -0.99
N ALA A 43 10.54 1.85 -1.72
CA ALA A 43 12.00 1.82 -1.54
C ALA A 43 12.69 3.15 -1.89
N GLU A 44 12.10 3.95 -2.81
CA GLU A 44 12.62 5.26 -3.20
C GLU A 44 12.18 6.41 -2.26
N VAL A 45 11.34 6.12 -1.26
CA VAL A 45 10.81 7.14 -0.36
C VAL A 45 11.85 7.52 0.70
N THR A 46 12.39 8.73 0.57
CA THR A 46 13.35 9.29 1.53
C THR A 46 12.77 10.46 2.33
N THR A 47 11.70 11.09 1.84
CA THR A 47 11.08 12.24 2.49
C THR A 47 9.59 12.04 2.77
N ARG A 48 9.06 12.85 3.68
CA ARG A 48 7.62 12.93 3.98
C ARG A 48 6.78 13.30 2.74
N ARG A 49 7.34 14.09 1.82
CA ARG A 49 6.69 14.46 0.56
C ARG A 49 6.65 13.29 -0.43
N ASP A 50 7.74 12.52 -0.50
CA ASP A 50 7.79 11.31 -1.33
C ASP A 50 6.80 10.27 -0.83
N LEU A 51 6.68 10.10 0.50
CA LEU A 51 5.70 9.21 1.11
C LEU A 51 4.28 9.57 0.70
N ARG A 52 3.96 10.88 0.66
CA ARG A 52 2.65 11.38 0.23
C ARG A 52 2.36 11.02 -1.22
N ARG A 53 3.36 11.23 -2.09
CA ARG A 53 3.25 10.98 -3.52
C ARG A 53 3.11 9.48 -3.80
N ALA A 54 3.99 8.66 -3.23
CA ALA A 54 3.94 7.21 -3.31
C ALA A 54 2.59 6.66 -2.82
N ALA A 55 2.04 7.17 -1.72
CA ALA A 55 0.72 6.76 -1.26
C ALA A 55 -0.41 7.14 -2.23
N ALA A 56 -0.33 8.32 -2.87
CA ALA A 56 -1.31 8.73 -3.86
C ALA A 56 -1.23 7.89 -5.15
N GLU A 57 0.00 7.58 -5.60
CA GLU A 57 0.25 6.70 -6.75
C GLU A 57 -0.22 5.27 -6.47
N ALA A 58 0.09 4.73 -5.29
CA ALA A 58 -0.41 3.43 -4.87
C ALA A 58 -1.94 3.39 -4.88
N LEU A 59 -2.63 4.42 -4.38
CA LEU A 59 -4.09 4.49 -4.35
C LEU A 59 -4.74 4.48 -5.75
N GLN A 60 -4.02 4.81 -6.83
CA GLN A 60 -4.53 4.69 -8.21
C GLN A 60 -4.78 3.23 -8.61
N LEU A 61 -4.11 2.25 -7.99
CA LEU A 61 -4.36 0.82 -8.24
C LEU A 61 -5.80 0.40 -7.87
N TRP A 62 -6.46 1.16 -7.00
CA TRP A 62 -7.85 0.94 -6.59
C TRP A 62 -8.87 1.77 -7.38
N GLY A 63 -8.44 2.49 -8.43
CA GLY A 63 -9.31 3.37 -9.24
C GLY A 63 -9.02 3.43 -10.74
N GLY A 64 -7.95 2.80 -11.25
CA GLY A 64 -7.54 2.82 -12.66
C GLY A 64 -7.61 1.47 -13.38
N MET A 65 -7.36 1.48 -14.70
CA MET A 65 -7.56 0.40 -15.68
C MET A 65 -6.73 -0.87 -15.38
N GLY A 66 -7.28 -1.70 -14.49
CA GLY A 66 -6.67 -2.92 -13.95
C GLY A 66 -7.15 -3.18 -12.52
N SER A 67 -8.39 -2.80 -12.22
CA SER A 67 -8.86 -2.56 -10.86
C SER A 67 -8.75 -3.81 -9.99
N PHE A 68 -8.10 -3.64 -8.84
CA PHE A 68 -8.17 -4.57 -7.71
C PHE A 68 -9.60 -4.89 -7.25
N SER A 69 -10.60 -4.12 -7.70
CA SER A 69 -12.03 -4.40 -7.51
C SER A 69 -12.50 -5.70 -8.17
N ASP A 70 -11.78 -6.24 -9.16
CA ASP A 70 -12.24 -7.43 -9.91
C ASP A 70 -11.82 -8.77 -9.28
N VAL A 71 -10.97 -8.74 -8.26
CA VAL A 71 -10.39 -9.97 -7.71
C VAL A 71 -11.06 -10.32 -6.37
N CYS A 72 -12.29 -10.84 -6.43
CA CYS A 72 -13.01 -11.37 -5.27
C CYS A 72 -12.31 -12.61 -4.68
N CYS A 73 -11.46 -12.41 -3.66
CA CYS A 73 -11.06 -13.48 -2.74
C CYS A 73 -11.02 -12.89 -1.32
N THR A 74 -11.95 -13.36 -0.48
CA THR A 74 -12.27 -12.84 0.86
C THR A 74 -11.07 -12.79 1.82
N HIS A 75 -10.03 -13.60 1.61
CA HIS A 75 -8.79 -13.54 2.39
C HIS A 75 -7.84 -12.42 1.98
N VAL A 76 -7.81 -12.06 0.70
CA VAL A 76 -6.99 -10.94 0.20
C VAL A 76 -7.64 -9.60 0.49
N ASP A 77 -8.97 -9.57 0.59
CA ASP A 77 -9.72 -8.37 0.95
C ASP A 77 -9.26 -7.77 2.28
N HIS A 78 -8.92 -8.60 3.28
CA HIS A 78 -8.43 -8.08 4.56
C HIS A 78 -7.07 -7.39 4.44
N ALA A 79 -6.10 -8.02 3.76
CA ALA A 79 -4.76 -7.43 3.56
C ALA A 79 -4.81 -6.19 2.65
N VAL A 80 -5.62 -6.25 1.59
CA VAL A 80 -5.86 -5.13 0.68
C VAL A 80 -6.52 -3.96 1.42
N GLU A 81 -7.54 -4.22 2.24
CA GLU A 81 -8.20 -3.19 3.04
C GLU A 81 -7.25 -2.62 4.11
N ARG A 82 -6.41 -3.46 4.73
CA ARG A 82 -5.38 -3.02 5.69
C ARG A 82 -4.36 -2.10 5.03
N LEU A 83 -3.85 -2.48 3.85
CA LEU A 83 -2.93 -1.66 3.07
C LEU A 83 -3.61 -0.34 2.64
N ARG A 84 -4.84 -0.40 2.13
CA ARG A 84 -5.61 0.79 1.75
C ARG A 84 -5.83 1.74 2.92
N ARG A 85 -6.11 1.22 4.12
CA ARG A 85 -6.23 2.01 5.35
C ARG A 85 -4.91 2.64 5.75
N ALA A 86 -3.80 1.91 5.69
CA ALA A 86 -2.46 2.45 5.96
C ALA A 86 -2.11 3.60 4.99
N LEU A 87 -2.37 3.42 3.69
CA LEU A 87 -2.15 4.44 2.66
C LEU A 87 -3.03 5.67 2.86
N ARG A 88 -4.32 5.50 3.16
CA ARG A 88 -5.23 6.62 3.48
C ARG A 88 -4.84 7.32 4.77
N ALA A 89 -4.41 6.59 5.78
CA ALA A 89 -3.89 7.18 7.01
C ALA A 89 -2.67 8.04 6.69
N ALA A 90 -1.68 7.51 5.97
CA ALA A 90 -0.52 8.28 5.53
C ALA A 90 -0.93 9.56 4.79
N GLN A 91 -1.86 9.48 3.84
CA GLN A 91 -2.35 10.64 3.09
C GLN A 91 -3.08 11.68 3.97
N SER A 92 -3.92 11.25 4.91
CA SER A 92 -4.73 12.10 5.78
C SER A 92 -3.93 12.75 6.90
N TRP A 93 -2.98 12.03 7.50
CA TRP A 93 -2.01 12.61 8.44
C TRP A 93 -1.16 13.68 7.79
N LEU A 94 -0.84 13.52 6.50
CA LEU A 94 -0.12 14.52 5.71
C LEU A 94 -0.97 15.72 5.30
N LEU A 95 -2.31 15.66 5.45
CA LEU A 95 -3.22 16.79 5.21
C LEU A 95 -3.45 17.63 6.48
N ARG A 96 -3.26 17.07 7.68
CA ARG A 96 -3.50 17.77 8.96
C ARG A 96 -2.34 18.63 9.46
N GLU A 97 -1.16 18.45 8.90
CA GLU A 97 0.05 19.22 9.25
C GLU A 97 0.55 20.11 8.09
N GLY A 98 -0.33 20.38 7.13
CA GLY A 98 -0.12 21.37 6.06
C GLY A 98 -0.76 22.70 6.41
#